data_AF-A0A6I2M7T6-F1
#
_entry.id   AF-A0A6I2M7T6-F1
#
_cell.length_a   1.000
_cell.length_b   1.000
_cell.length_c   1.000
_cell.angle_alpha   90.00
_cell.angle_beta   90.00
_cell.angle_gamma   90.00
#
_symmetry.space_group_name_H-M   'P 1'
#
loop_
_entity.id
_entity.type
_entity.pdbx_description
1 polymer ?
#
loop_
_entity_poly.entity_id
_entity_poly.type
_entity_poly.pdbx_seq_one_letter_code
_entity_poly.pdbx_strand_id
1 'polypeptide(L)'
;MDLNLLLDKYPIKMLEMLTGKLLGDGNLTDEAGKRPRLRFSHSIKDSGWCFHCYKELKDFLPITAPVYRKINDSRLKAGYSEQYYVQSKTTPILNNLKPLWYKQRKKILPYELLEKTMTPLALAWWYQDDGHLKIMGPTPLKIVLSTDSFDPAENTFLRELLFCRYNLSFNIDGQNRLVLYNQKQIHAYLRIVNIYIHKTMGRKTIHIEDQKPLVDSGSKRTTIYLPALIKLNKPTEEIHKALENVMILRSEKIYEIYTGFFSSNTKSFSKKGYQVTLYSQHLSFLHRVRIDTGMNMSEIVSIGLMLNKNE
;
A
#
# COMPACT_ATOMS: atom_id res chain seq x y z
N MET A 1 9.95 13.22 -26.74
CA MET A 1 11.15 12.43 -26.39
C MET A 1 10.68 11.01 -26.21
N ASP A 2 11.35 10.03 -26.81
CA ASP A 2 11.06 8.61 -26.61
C ASP A 2 11.15 8.26 -25.11
N LEU A 3 10.24 7.42 -24.61
CA LEU A 3 10.23 6.95 -23.23
C LEU A 3 11.52 6.20 -22.89
N ASN A 4 12.06 5.39 -23.81
CA ASN A 4 13.32 4.66 -23.58
C ASN A 4 14.47 5.64 -23.34
N LEU A 5 14.54 6.70 -24.15
CA LEU A 5 15.54 7.75 -23.96
C LEU A 5 15.36 8.51 -22.63
N LEU A 6 14.13 8.61 -22.12
CA LEU A 6 13.87 9.19 -20.80
C LEU A 6 14.43 8.31 -19.68
N LEU A 7 14.18 7.01 -19.77
CA LEU A 7 14.61 6.01 -18.78
C LEU A 7 16.12 5.83 -18.76
N ASP A 8 16.78 5.89 -19.93
CA ASP A 8 18.24 5.77 -20.03
C ASP A 8 18.96 7.02 -19.50
N LYS A 9 18.36 8.20 -19.70
CA LYS A 9 18.99 9.49 -19.37
C LYS A 9 18.91 9.85 -17.89
N TYR A 10 17.90 9.36 -17.17
CA TYR A 10 17.59 9.82 -15.82
C TYR A 10 17.53 8.67 -14.81
N PRO A 11 18.04 8.86 -13.58
CA PRO A 11 17.97 7.83 -12.55
C PRO A 11 16.53 7.35 -12.30
N ILE A 12 16.32 6.02 -12.37
CA ILE A 12 14.99 5.43 -12.18
C ILE A 12 14.37 5.82 -10.84
N LYS A 13 15.17 5.86 -9.75
CA LYS A 13 14.72 6.29 -8.42
C LYS A 13 14.06 7.67 -8.43
N MET A 14 14.62 8.63 -9.19
CA MET A 14 14.01 9.95 -9.32
C MET A 14 12.66 9.86 -10.04
N LEU A 15 12.57 9.07 -11.11
CA LEU A 15 11.34 8.91 -11.89
C LEU A 15 10.22 8.23 -11.09
N GLU A 16 10.56 7.28 -10.23
CA GLU A 16 9.62 6.65 -9.28
C GLU A 16 9.06 7.68 -8.30
N MET A 17 9.93 8.48 -7.66
CA MET A 17 9.49 9.53 -6.72
C MET A 17 8.65 10.62 -7.41
N LEU A 18 9.05 11.03 -8.62
CA LEU A 18 8.28 11.97 -9.44
C LEU A 18 6.94 11.37 -9.87
N THR A 19 6.89 10.08 -10.20
CA THR A 19 5.63 9.39 -10.50
C THR A 19 4.71 9.41 -9.29
N GLY A 20 5.21 9.06 -8.10
CA GLY A 20 4.43 9.12 -6.87
C GLY A 20 3.90 10.52 -6.58
N LYS A 21 4.75 11.55 -6.70
CA LYS A 21 4.31 12.95 -6.55
C LYS A 21 3.31 13.38 -7.60
N LEU A 22 3.54 13.04 -8.87
CA LEU A 22 2.65 13.39 -9.95
C LEU A 22 1.40 12.52 -9.99
N LEU A 23 1.25 11.47 -9.19
CA LEU A 23 -0.06 10.89 -8.92
C LEU A 23 -0.77 11.58 -7.76
N GLY A 24 0.02 12.07 -6.80
CA GLY A 24 -0.42 12.81 -5.62
C GLY A 24 -0.48 14.34 -5.78
N ASP A 25 -0.01 15.01 -4.73
CA ASP A 25 -0.02 16.47 -4.53
C ASP A 25 0.90 17.27 -5.48
N GLY A 26 1.72 16.57 -6.27
CA GLY A 26 2.66 17.17 -7.21
C GLY A 26 1.99 17.60 -8.51
N ASN A 27 2.44 18.73 -9.04
CA ASN A 27 2.06 19.20 -10.37
C ASN A 27 3.24 19.82 -11.15
N LEU A 28 3.11 19.81 -12.48
CA LEU A 28 4.01 20.53 -13.38
C LEU A 28 3.30 21.77 -13.91
N THR A 29 3.71 22.96 -13.50
CA THR A 29 3.01 24.20 -13.88
C THR A 29 3.39 24.73 -15.24
N ASP A 30 2.41 25.32 -15.90
CA ASP A 30 2.42 25.93 -17.23
C ASP A 30 1.96 27.38 -17.14
N GLU A 31 2.83 28.23 -16.60
CA GLU A 31 2.70 29.67 -16.83
C GLU A 31 2.99 29.95 -18.32
N ALA A 32 2.12 30.71 -18.99
CA ALA A 32 2.24 30.97 -20.42
C ALA A 32 3.63 31.52 -20.79
N GLY A 33 4.27 30.91 -21.78
CA GLY A 33 5.62 31.27 -22.22
C GLY A 33 6.76 30.82 -21.30
N LYS A 34 6.48 30.11 -20.19
CA LYS A 34 7.51 29.64 -19.25
C LYS A 34 7.68 28.12 -19.31
N ARG A 35 8.91 27.69 -19.05
CA ARG A 35 9.24 26.26 -18.93
C ARG A 35 8.62 25.66 -17.66
N PRO A 36 8.20 24.39 -17.69
CA PRO A 36 7.59 23.72 -16.55
C PRO A 36 8.48 23.68 -15.31
N ARG A 37 7.80 23.75 -14.16
CA ARG A 37 8.37 23.61 -12.82
C ARG A 37 7.56 22.60 -12.04
N LEU A 38 8.23 21.77 -11.25
CA LEU A 38 7.59 20.91 -10.28
C LEU A 38 7.17 21.78 -9.09
N ARG A 39 5.93 21.63 -8.65
CA ARG A 39 5.42 22.20 -7.40
C ARG A 39 4.75 21.09 -6.60
N PHE A 40 4.92 21.15 -5.29
CA PHE A 40 4.12 20.40 -4.33
C PHE A 40 4.03 21.18 -3.03
N SER A 41 2.98 20.94 -2.29
CA SER A 41 2.77 21.55 -0.98
C SER A 41 2.02 20.60 -0.08
N HIS A 42 2.36 20.62 1.20
CA HIS A 42 1.66 19.84 2.22
C HIS A 42 1.25 20.73 3.37
N SER A 43 0.11 20.38 3.99
CA SER A 43 -0.37 21.09 5.17
C SER A 43 0.68 21.11 6.27
N ILE A 44 0.58 22.07 7.20
CA ILE A 44 1.50 22.16 8.34
C ILE A 44 1.59 20.86 9.15
N LYS A 45 0.48 20.10 9.24
CA LYS A 45 0.40 18.80 9.94
C LYS A 45 1.25 17.73 9.27
N ASP A 46 1.39 17.78 7.95
CA ASP A 46 2.20 16.85 7.16
C ASP A 46 3.52 17.50 6.71
N SER A 47 3.98 18.56 7.40
CA SER A 47 5.22 19.28 7.05
C SER A 47 6.44 18.36 6.99
N GLY A 48 6.58 17.42 7.94
CA GLY A 48 7.68 16.46 7.94
C GLY A 48 7.78 15.65 6.64
N TRP A 49 6.66 15.36 5.99
CA TRP A 49 6.64 14.71 4.68
C TRP A 49 7.10 15.66 3.58
N CYS A 50 6.66 16.93 3.56
CA CYS A 50 7.15 17.94 2.62
C CYS A 50 8.68 18.10 2.67
N PHE A 51 9.24 18.22 3.88
CA PHE A 51 10.69 18.32 4.08
C PHE A 51 11.43 17.04 3.65
N HIS A 52 10.85 15.86 3.87
CA HIS A 52 11.40 14.60 3.40
C HIS A 52 11.42 14.55 1.86
N CYS A 53 10.33 14.90 1.19
CA CYS A 53 10.27 14.92 -0.27
C CYS A 53 11.27 15.89 -0.88
N TYR A 54 11.43 17.08 -0.28
CA TYR A 54 12.50 18.00 -0.65
C TYR A 54 13.89 17.34 -0.49
N LYS A 55 14.16 16.72 0.66
CA LYS A 55 15.45 16.09 0.92
C LYS A 55 15.79 14.99 -0.10
N GLU A 56 14.82 14.15 -0.47
CA GLU A 56 15.06 13.07 -1.43
C GLU A 56 15.15 13.57 -2.88
N LEU A 57 14.47 14.66 -3.25
CA LEU A 57 14.46 15.16 -4.63
C LEU A 57 15.58 16.17 -4.93
N LYS A 58 16.14 16.87 -3.93
CA LYS A 58 17.07 17.98 -4.15
C LYS A 58 18.39 17.58 -4.83
N ASP A 59 18.80 16.33 -4.66
CA ASP A 59 20.03 15.82 -5.27
C ASP A 59 19.83 15.48 -6.75
N PHE A 60 18.57 15.36 -7.19
CA PHE A 60 18.22 15.07 -8.59
C PHE A 60 17.67 16.28 -9.34
N LEU A 61 17.04 17.22 -8.62
CA LEU A 61 16.35 18.37 -9.20
C LEU A 61 16.76 19.66 -8.49
N PRO A 62 16.93 20.78 -9.22
CA PRO A 62 17.21 22.06 -8.61
C PRO A 62 15.95 22.63 -7.94
N ILE A 63 15.63 22.18 -6.72
CA ILE A 63 14.45 22.59 -5.95
C ILE A 63 14.81 23.52 -4.80
N THR A 64 13.90 24.43 -4.47
CA THR A 64 14.05 25.32 -3.32
C THR A 64 13.63 24.62 -2.03
N ALA A 65 14.27 24.97 -0.91
CA ALA A 65 13.83 24.51 0.40
C ALA A 65 12.34 24.83 0.65
N PRO A 66 11.64 24.02 1.47
CA PRO A 66 10.23 24.27 1.78
C PRO A 66 10.01 25.64 2.40
N VAL A 67 9.07 26.40 1.84
CA VAL A 67 8.70 27.74 2.30
C VAL A 67 7.34 27.68 2.96
N TYR A 68 7.26 28.16 4.21
CA TYR A 68 5.98 28.31 4.91
C TYR A 68 5.10 29.34 4.19
N ARG A 69 3.81 29.02 4.05
CA ARG A 69 2.78 29.90 3.51
C ARG A 69 1.51 29.80 4.33
N LYS A 70 0.92 30.97 4.58
CA LYS A 70 -0.45 31.12 5.09
C LYS A 70 -1.30 31.67 3.95
N ILE A 71 -2.30 30.91 3.51
CA ILE A 71 -3.15 31.24 2.37
C ILE A 71 -4.59 31.39 2.86
N ASN A 72 -5.23 32.52 2.54
CA ASN A 72 -6.64 32.71 2.85
C ASN A 72 -7.48 31.63 2.16
N ASP A 73 -8.32 30.94 2.93
CA ASP A 73 -9.20 29.89 2.46
C ASP A 73 -10.54 30.00 3.19
N SER A 74 -11.51 30.59 2.52
CA SER A 74 -12.85 30.83 3.07
C SER A 74 -13.64 29.54 3.32
N ARG A 75 -13.20 28.40 2.77
CA ARG A 75 -13.83 27.09 3.01
C ARG A 75 -13.49 26.55 4.41
N LEU A 76 -12.42 27.04 5.02
CA LEU A 76 -11.97 26.59 6.34
C LEU A 76 -12.53 27.51 7.42
N LYS A 77 -12.94 26.93 8.56
CA LYS A 77 -13.44 27.69 9.72
C LYS A 77 -12.45 28.75 10.22
N ALA A 78 -11.15 28.49 10.10
CA ALA A 78 -10.10 29.42 10.49
C ALA A 78 -9.90 30.60 9.51
N GLY A 79 -10.51 30.55 8.31
CA GLY A 79 -10.34 31.53 7.25
C GLY A 79 -9.01 31.42 6.48
N TYR A 80 -8.13 30.51 6.85
CA TYR A 80 -6.84 30.29 6.20
C TYR A 80 -6.38 28.83 6.29
N SER A 81 -5.51 28.45 5.37
CA SER A 81 -4.72 27.22 5.37
C SER A 81 -3.24 27.54 5.59
N GLU A 82 -2.53 26.65 6.28
CA GLU A 82 -1.09 26.74 6.50
C GLU A 82 -0.40 25.55 5.87
N GLN A 83 0.65 25.81 5.10
CA GLN A 83 1.36 24.78 4.36
C GLN A 83 2.84 25.11 4.16
N TYR A 84 3.61 24.07 3.87
CA TYR A 84 4.95 24.21 3.32
C TYR A 84 4.91 23.92 1.83
N TYR A 85 5.48 24.83 1.05
CA TYR A 85 5.48 24.79 -0.40
C TYR A 85 6.91 24.63 -0.94
N VAL A 86 7.07 23.75 -1.92
CA VAL A 86 8.34 23.53 -2.63
C VAL A 86 8.12 23.77 -4.13
N GLN A 87 9.12 24.39 -4.77
CA GLN A 87 9.12 24.58 -6.21
C GLN A 87 10.51 24.33 -6.80
N SER A 88 10.54 23.73 -7.99
CA SER A 88 11.77 23.60 -8.77
C SER A 88 12.13 24.86 -9.57
N LYS A 89 13.41 24.98 -9.90
CA LYS A 89 13.84 25.68 -11.11
C LYS A 89 13.45 24.84 -12.33
N THR A 90 13.46 25.47 -13.49
CA THR A 90 13.20 24.77 -14.76
C THR A 90 14.38 23.86 -15.10
N THR A 91 14.12 22.66 -15.59
CA THR A 91 15.16 21.68 -15.97
C THR A 91 14.69 20.85 -17.16
N PRO A 92 15.58 20.34 -18.03
CA PRO A 92 15.20 19.56 -19.21
C PRO A 92 14.27 18.37 -18.92
N ILE A 93 14.43 17.68 -17.79
CA ILE A 93 13.54 16.55 -17.44
C ILE A 93 12.08 16.99 -17.30
N LEU A 94 11.81 18.15 -16.71
CA LEU A 94 10.43 18.64 -16.55
C LEU A 94 9.81 19.03 -17.88
N ASN A 95 10.61 19.51 -18.84
CA ASN A 95 10.15 19.74 -20.21
C ASN A 95 9.75 18.42 -20.89
N ASN A 96 10.44 17.33 -20.57
CA ASN A 96 10.15 16.01 -21.13
C ASN A 96 8.94 15.35 -20.45
N LEU A 97 8.79 15.52 -19.13
CA LEU A 97 7.68 14.95 -18.37
C LEU A 97 6.36 15.68 -18.57
N LYS A 98 6.38 17.00 -18.76
CA LYS A 98 5.16 17.81 -18.94
C LYS A 98 4.23 17.28 -20.04
N PRO A 99 4.68 17.01 -21.29
CA PRO A 99 3.79 16.51 -22.34
C PRO A 99 3.29 15.08 -22.08
N LEU A 100 3.98 14.29 -21.26
CA LEU A 100 3.53 12.94 -20.87
C LEU A 100 2.37 13.02 -19.86
N TRP A 101 2.49 13.91 -18.88
CA TRP A 101 1.54 14.04 -17.78
C TRP A 101 0.41 15.04 -18.03
N TYR A 102 0.47 15.85 -19.10
CA TYR A 102 -0.49 16.91 -19.34
C TYR A 102 -0.85 17.06 -20.82
N LYS A 103 -2.16 17.06 -21.09
CA LYS A 103 -2.74 17.39 -22.40
C LYS A 103 -3.72 18.55 -22.21
N GLN A 104 -3.54 19.62 -22.99
CA GLN A 104 -4.40 20.83 -22.90
C GLN A 104 -4.54 21.37 -21.46
N ARG A 105 -3.43 21.41 -20.71
CA ARG A 105 -3.36 21.81 -19.28
C ARG A 105 -4.10 20.89 -18.29
N LYS A 106 -4.83 19.87 -18.76
CA LYS A 106 -5.39 18.82 -17.92
C LYS A 106 -4.32 17.76 -17.66
N LYS A 107 -4.21 17.32 -16.40
CA LYS A 107 -3.36 16.20 -16.00
C LYS A 107 -3.93 14.90 -16.58
N ILE A 108 -3.07 14.08 -17.16
CA ILE A 108 -3.40 12.75 -17.70
C ILE A 108 -2.37 11.72 -17.19
N LEU A 109 -2.75 10.45 -17.21
CA LEU A 109 -1.87 9.35 -16.85
C LEU A 109 -0.99 8.90 -18.03
N PRO A 110 0.35 8.95 -17.90
CA PRO A 110 1.25 8.39 -18.91
C PRO A 110 1.41 6.89 -18.69
N TYR A 111 0.54 6.09 -19.32
CA TYR A 111 0.44 4.64 -19.11
C TYR A 111 1.78 3.91 -19.23
N GLU A 112 2.52 4.11 -20.33
CA GLU A 112 3.80 3.44 -20.56
C GLU A 112 4.86 3.82 -19.50
N LEU A 113 4.88 5.08 -19.04
CA LEU A 113 5.78 5.50 -17.97
C LEU A 113 5.40 4.82 -16.65
N LEU A 114 4.11 4.79 -16.31
CA LEU A 114 3.59 4.16 -15.10
C LEU A 114 3.91 2.65 -15.05
N GLU A 115 3.85 1.97 -16.19
CA GLU A 115 4.30 0.58 -16.31
C GLU A 115 5.79 0.41 -15.98
N LYS A 116 6.63 1.44 -16.08
CA LYS A 116 8.05 1.32 -15.71
C LYS A 116 8.35 1.87 -14.31
N THR A 117 7.57 2.84 -13.83
CA THR A 117 7.90 3.59 -12.62
C THR A 117 6.97 3.35 -11.44
N MET A 118 5.85 2.65 -11.60
CA MET A 118 4.96 2.28 -10.50
C MET A 118 5.61 1.17 -9.65
N THR A 119 6.68 1.48 -8.92
CA THR A 119 7.37 0.58 -8.00
C THR A 119 6.89 0.79 -6.57
N PRO A 120 7.29 -0.05 -5.58
CA PRO A 120 6.89 0.16 -4.19
C PRO A 120 7.20 1.56 -3.66
N LEU A 121 8.30 2.18 -4.13
CA LEU A 121 8.64 3.57 -3.80
C LEU A 121 7.61 4.57 -4.35
N ALA A 122 7.28 4.47 -5.64
CA ALA A 122 6.29 5.35 -6.26
C ALA A 122 4.90 5.18 -5.63
N LEU A 123 4.49 3.94 -5.37
CA LEU A 123 3.22 3.62 -4.71
C LEU A 123 3.17 4.21 -3.30
N ALA A 124 4.25 4.09 -2.53
CA ALA A 124 4.32 4.67 -1.18
C ALA A 124 4.31 6.21 -1.19
N TRP A 125 4.94 6.84 -2.18
CA TRP A 125 4.93 8.30 -2.33
C TRP A 125 3.53 8.82 -2.71
N TRP A 126 2.88 8.17 -3.67
CA TRP A 126 1.49 8.45 -4.03
C TRP A 126 0.55 8.26 -2.84
N TYR A 127 0.71 7.14 -2.13
CA TYR A 127 -0.08 6.85 -0.94
C TYR A 127 0.11 7.88 0.17
N GLN A 128 1.31 8.41 0.36
CA GLN A 128 1.58 9.44 1.37
C GLN A 128 0.99 10.81 1.03
N ASP A 129 0.78 11.11 -0.25
CA ASP A 129 0.03 12.27 -0.68
C ASP A 129 -1.48 11.98 -0.58
N ASP A 130 -2.02 11.15 -1.47
CA ASP A 130 -3.46 11.00 -1.70
C ASP A 130 -4.11 9.74 -1.12
N GLY A 131 -3.35 8.98 -0.32
CA GLY A 131 -3.85 7.80 0.36
C GLY A 131 -4.52 8.05 1.70
N HIS A 132 -5.48 7.19 2.05
CA HIS A 132 -6.10 7.16 3.36
C HIS A 132 -6.33 5.72 3.83
N LEU A 133 -5.97 5.43 5.08
CA LEU A 133 -6.29 4.18 5.75
C LEU A 133 -7.41 4.44 6.76
N LYS A 134 -8.55 3.74 6.58
CA LYS A 134 -9.62 3.72 7.56
C LYS A 134 -9.42 2.53 8.49
N ILE A 135 -9.32 2.80 9.78
CA ILE A 135 -9.17 1.79 10.84
C ILE A 135 -10.37 1.90 11.81
N MET A 136 -10.81 0.77 12.37
CA MET A 136 -11.75 0.70 13.49
C MET A 136 -11.19 -0.24 14.56
N GLY A 137 -10.83 0.33 15.72
CA GLY A 137 -10.05 -0.40 16.73
C GLY A 137 -8.72 -0.88 16.15
N PRO A 138 -8.34 -2.17 16.31
CA PRO A 138 -7.13 -2.71 15.68
C PRO A 138 -7.33 -3.16 14.23
N THR A 139 -8.54 -3.02 13.67
CA THR A 139 -8.91 -3.63 12.39
C THR A 139 -8.87 -2.63 11.24
N PRO A 140 -8.03 -2.83 10.20
CA PRO A 140 -8.09 -2.02 8.99
C PRO A 140 -9.37 -2.35 8.20
N LEU A 141 -10.12 -1.32 7.82
CA LEU A 141 -11.38 -1.47 7.10
C LEU A 141 -11.22 -1.27 5.60
N LYS A 142 -10.49 -0.24 5.20
CA LYS A 142 -10.21 0.04 3.78
C LYS A 142 -9.02 0.97 3.60
N ILE A 143 -8.35 0.83 2.46
CA ILE A 143 -7.46 1.84 1.91
C ILE A 143 -8.19 2.56 0.78
N VAL A 144 -8.08 3.88 0.72
CA VAL A 144 -8.59 4.73 -0.36
C VAL A 144 -7.42 5.48 -0.98
N LEU A 145 -7.33 5.53 -2.30
CA LEU A 145 -6.46 6.44 -3.05
C LEU A 145 -7.35 7.46 -3.76
N SER A 146 -7.24 8.73 -3.38
CA SER A 146 -8.00 9.83 -3.99
C SER A 146 -7.55 10.00 -5.44
N THR A 147 -8.42 9.56 -6.36
CA THR A 147 -8.19 9.47 -7.81
C THR A 147 -9.35 10.06 -8.60
N ASP A 148 -10.23 10.79 -7.90
CA ASP A 148 -11.44 11.41 -8.42
C ASP A 148 -11.18 12.49 -9.47
N SER A 149 -9.93 12.98 -9.56
CA SER A 149 -9.51 13.95 -10.59
C SER A 149 -9.17 13.33 -11.95
N PHE A 150 -8.89 12.02 -12.01
CA PHE A 150 -8.67 11.29 -13.25
C PHE A 150 -9.99 10.81 -13.83
N ASP A 151 -10.02 10.52 -15.13
CA ASP A 151 -11.21 9.95 -15.76
C ASP A 151 -11.40 8.45 -15.41
N PRO A 152 -12.59 7.88 -15.64
CA PRO A 152 -12.85 6.48 -15.30
C PRO A 152 -11.98 5.46 -16.04
N ALA A 153 -11.51 5.78 -17.26
CA ALA A 153 -10.65 4.89 -18.03
C ALA A 153 -9.23 4.89 -17.43
N GLU A 154 -8.73 6.06 -17.04
CA GLU A 154 -7.48 6.22 -16.30
C GLU A 154 -7.50 5.44 -14.97
N ASN A 155 -8.60 5.50 -14.21
CA ASN A 155 -8.73 4.72 -12.97
C ASN A 155 -8.88 3.22 -13.21
N THR A 156 -9.50 2.82 -14.31
CA THR A 156 -9.54 1.42 -14.74
C THR A 156 -8.13 0.91 -15.03
N PHE A 157 -7.32 1.70 -15.75
CA PHE A 157 -5.91 1.39 -15.99
C PHE A 157 -5.12 1.28 -14.68
N LEU A 158 -5.25 2.24 -13.74
CA LEU A 158 -4.53 2.18 -12.47
C LEU A 158 -4.90 0.94 -11.66
N ARG A 159 -6.19 0.59 -11.62
CA ARG A 159 -6.67 -0.64 -10.96
C ARG A 159 -6.01 -1.88 -11.57
N GLU A 160 -5.98 -1.98 -12.89
CA GLU A 160 -5.37 -3.12 -13.60
C GLU A 160 -3.86 -3.18 -13.41
N LEU A 161 -3.18 -2.02 -13.48
CA LEU A 161 -1.74 -1.92 -13.22
C LEU A 161 -1.39 -2.41 -11.81
N LEU A 162 -2.13 -1.98 -10.79
CA LEU A 162 -1.91 -2.41 -9.40
C LEU A 162 -2.23 -3.89 -9.19
N PHE A 163 -3.24 -4.42 -9.89
CA PHE A 163 -3.56 -5.84 -9.88
C PHE A 163 -2.43 -6.67 -10.51
N CYS A 164 -2.03 -6.36 -11.75
CA CYS A 164 -0.98 -7.09 -12.46
C CYS A 164 0.37 -7.04 -11.73
N ARG A 165 0.69 -5.92 -11.07
CA ARG A 165 1.99 -5.73 -10.42
C ARG A 165 2.07 -6.28 -9.00
N TYR A 166 0.99 -6.15 -8.25
CA TYR A 166 1.02 -6.39 -6.80
C TYR A 166 -0.05 -7.37 -6.34
N ASN A 167 -0.87 -7.91 -7.26
CA ASN A 167 -2.02 -8.75 -6.96
C ASN A 167 -3.01 -8.07 -5.98
N LEU A 168 -3.19 -6.75 -6.16
CA LEU A 168 -4.07 -5.92 -5.34
C LEU A 168 -5.33 -5.56 -6.11
N SER A 169 -6.47 -6.04 -5.64
CA SER A 169 -7.77 -5.90 -6.29
C SER A 169 -8.52 -4.67 -5.75
N PHE A 170 -8.16 -3.50 -6.26
CA PHE A 170 -8.90 -2.27 -5.96
C PHE A 170 -10.27 -2.26 -6.65
N ASN A 171 -11.25 -1.67 -5.99
CA ASN A 171 -12.54 -1.31 -6.57
C ASN A 171 -12.54 0.18 -6.92
N ILE A 172 -13.44 0.61 -7.82
CA ILE A 172 -13.70 2.03 -8.06
C ILE A 172 -15.01 2.37 -7.34
N ASP A 173 -14.97 3.33 -6.42
CA ASP A 173 -16.17 3.74 -5.67
C ASP A 173 -17.02 4.78 -6.44
N GLY A 174 -18.15 5.17 -5.85
CA GLY A 174 -19.07 6.15 -6.46
C GLY A 174 -18.51 7.57 -6.61
N GLN A 175 -17.33 7.87 -6.05
CA GLN A 175 -16.60 9.12 -6.24
C GLN A 175 -15.47 8.97 -7.26
N ASN A 176 -15.43 7.87 -8.01
CA ASN A 176 -14.33 7.53 -8.93
C ASN A 176 -12.98 7.45 -8.20
N ARG A 177 -12.93 6.83 -7.01
CA ARG A 177 -11.67 6.57 -6.29
C ARG A 177 -11.34 5.10 -6.24
N LEU A 178 -10.05 4.78 -6.22
CA LEU A 178 -9.58 3.41 -5.94
C LEU A 178 -9.73 3.08 -4.45
N VAL A 179 -10.44 1.98 -4.16
CA VAL A 179 -10.69 1.50 -2.79
C VAL A 179 -10.36 0.01 -2.64
N LEU A 180 -9.52 -0.30 -1.67
CA LEU A 180 -9.14 -1.66 -1.29
C LEU A 180 -9.86 -2.05 0.00
N TYR A 181 -10.77 -3.02 -0.09
CA TYR A 181 -11.58 -3.48 1.06
C TYR A 181 -11.08 -4.78 1.69
N ASN A 182 -10.45 -5.66 0.90
CA ASN A 182 -10.03 -6.96 1.41
C ASN A 182 -8.92 -6.78 2.45
N GLN A 183 -9.19 -7.16 3.71
CA GLN A 183 -8.26 -6.94 4.81
C GLN A 183 -6.87 -7.54 4.55
N LYS A 184 -6.79 -8.76 4.01
CA LYS A 184 -5.48 -9.40 3.73
C LYS A 184 -4.72 -8.65 2.65
N GLN A 185 -5.41 -8.16 1.63
CA GLN A 185 -4.80 -7.29 0.62
C GLN A 185 -4.42 -5.92 1.20
N ILE A 186 -5.15 -5.38 2.17
CA ILE A 186 -4.73 -4.17 2.90
C ILE A 186 -3.42 -4.41 3.65
N HIS A 187 -3.29 -5.53 4.36
CA HIS A 187 -2.02 -5.92 4.98
C HIS A 187 -0.91 -6.09 3.94
N ALA A 188 -1.20 -6.73 2.80
CA ALA A 188 -0.25 -6.86 1.70
C ALA A 188 0.20 -5.52 1.12
N TYR A 189 -0.75 -4.60 0.88
CA TYR A 189 -0.50 -3.23 0.46
C TYR A 189 0.44 -2.52 1.45
N LEU A 190 0.12 -2.58 2.74
CA LEU A 190 0.91 -1.92 3.77
C LEU A 190 2.32 -2.51 3.87
N ARG A 191 2.51 -3.83 3.71
CA ARG A 191 3.86 -4.42 3.64
C ARG A 191 4.69 -3.85 2.49
N ILE A 192 4.07 -3.61 1.33
CA ILE A 192 4.73 -3.04 0.15
C ILE A 192 5.17 -1.59 0.42
N VAL A 193 4.29 -0.76 0.99
CA VAL A 193 4.56 0.68 1.12
C VAL A 193 5.30 1.06 2.40
N ASN A 194 5.15 0.30 3.49
CA ASN A 194 5.61 0.68 4.84
C ASN A 194 7.12 0.94 4.92
N ILE A 195 7.92 0.23 4.12
CA ILE A 195 9.38 0.45 4.06
C ILE A 195 9.76 1.85 3.57
N TYR A 196 8.84 2.58 2.93
CA TYR A 196 9.02 3.94 2.42
C TYR A 196 8.08 4.97 3.07
N ILE A 197 7.28 4.58 4.07
CA ILE A 197 6.43 5.53 4.80
C ILE A 197 7.30 6.35 5.75
N HIS A 198 7.28 7.67 5.57
CA HIS A 198 7.96 8.58 6.48
C HIS A 198 7.28 8.55 7.86
N LYS A 199 8.07 8.61 8.93
CA LYS A 199 7.59 8.52 10.32
C LYS A 199 6.46 9.51 10.67
N THR A 200 6.46 10.71 10.09
CA THR A 200 5.40 11.71 10.32
C THR A 200 4.08 11.36 9.63
N MET A 201 4.10 10.39 8.73
CA MET A 201 2.92 9.85 8.05
C MET A 201 2.43 8.56 8.71
N GLY A 202 2.81 8.30 9.98
CA GLY A 202 2.46 7.08 10.73
C GLY A 202 0.95 6.79 10.78
N ARG A 203 0.10 7.83 10.76
CA ARG A 203 -1.37 7.70 10.64
C ARG A 203 -1.85 6.95 9.40
N LYS A 204 -1.00 6.79 8.37
CA LYS A 204 -1.31 6.04 7.15
C LYS A 204 -0.92 4.55 7.26
N THR A 205 -0.46 4.08 8.42
CA THR A 205 -0.13 2.67 8.66
C THR A 205 -0.85 2.12 9.88
N ILE A 206 -0.64 0.84 10.17
CA ILE A 206 -1.15 0.14 11.35
C ILE A 206 0.00 0.07 12.37
N HIS A 207 -0.24 0.49 13.61
CA HIS A 207 0.76 0.40 14.67
C HIS A 207 0.69 -0.98 15.35
N ILE A 208 1.82 -1.68 15.38
CA ILE A 208 1.95 -3.01 16.00
C ILE A 208 1.72 -2.94 17.52
N GLU A 209 2.03 -1.81 18.14
CA GLU A 209 1.85 -1.58 19.58
C GLU A 209 0.37 -1.65 20.03
N ASP A 210 -0.57 -1.38 19.11
CA ASP A 210 -2.01 -1.51 19.36
C ASP A 210 -2.50 -2.97 19.29
N GLN A 211 -1.62 -3.89 18.92
CA GLN A 211 -1.92 -5.30 18.69
C GLN A 211 -1.09 -6.19 19.63
N LYS A 212 -0.96 -5.81 20.91
CA LYS A 212 -0.23 -6.64 21.88
C LYS A 212 -0.86 -8.04 22.01
N PRO A 213 -0.05 -9.11 21.99
CA PRO A 213 -0.56 -10.44 22.29
C PRO A 213 -1.09 -10.46 23.73
N LEU A 214 -2.23 -11.12 23.92
CA LEU A 214 -2.64 -11.57 25.25
C LEU A 214 -1.60 -12.62 25.67
N VAL A 215 -0.65 -12.21 26.50
CA VAL A 215 0.35 -13.09 27.11
C VAL A 215 -0.38 -13.96 28.14
N ASP A 216 -1.04 -15.01 27.67
CA ASP A 216 -1.51 -16.10 28.53
C ASP A 216 -0.40 -17.16 28.54
N SER A 217 0.20 -17.40 29.70
CA SER A 217 1.33 -18.31 29.92
C SER A 217 0.96 -19.80 29.85
N GLY A 218 -0.12 -20.15 29.16
CA GLY A 218 -0.69 -21.50 29.15
C GLY A 218 -1.19 -21.98 27.80
N SER A 219 -1.60 -23.24 27.76
CA SER A 219 -2.29 -23.80 26.60
C SER A 219 -3.73 -23.30 26.54
N LYS A 220 -4.24 -22.96 25.34
CA LYS A 220 -5.60 -22.44 25.15
C LYS A 220 -6.43 -23.36 24.27
N ARG A 221 -7.64 -23.71 24.73
CA ARG A 221 -8.62 -24.43 23.92
C ARG A 221 -9.28 -23.46 22.92
N THR A 222 -9.41 -23.90 21.68
CA THR A 222 -10.00 -23.13 20.57
C THR A 222 -10.64 -24.06 19.54
N THR A 223 -11.28 -23.50 18.52
CA THR A 223 -11.85 -24.26 17.39
C THR A 223 -11.20 -23.81 16.09
N ILE A 224 -10.73 -24.78 15.31
CA ILE A 224 -10.19 -24.58 13.96
C ILE A 224 -11.24 -25.03 12.94
N TYR A 225 -11.58 -24.17 11.99
CA TYR A 225 -12.58 -24.46 10.96
C TYR A 225 -11.89 -24.78 9.64
N LEU A 226 -11.90 -26.06 9.27
CA LEU A 226 -11.23 -26.55 8.06
C LEU A 226 -12.27 -26.93 6.99
N PRO A 227 -11.92 -26.93 5.69
CA PRO A 227 -12.77 -27.52 4.66
C PRO A 227 -13.20 -28.95 5.04
N ALA A 228 -14.47 -29.29 4.84
CA ALA A 228 -15.04 -30.58 5.27
C ALA A 228 -14.37 -31.81 4.61
N LEU A 229 -13.62 -31.62 3.53
CA LEU A 229 -12.79 -32.66 2.92
C LEU A 229 -11.58 -33.06 3.77
N ILE A 230 -11.13 -32.19 4.68
CA ILE A 230 -10.06 -32.49 5.62
C ILE A 230 -10.66 -33.23 6.82
N LYS A 231 -10.34 -34.52 6.94
CA LYS A 231 -10.74 -35.36 8.06
C LYS A 231 -9.54 -35.62 8.97
N LEU A 232 -9.57 -35.02 10.16
CA LEU A 232 -8.60 -35.28 11.22
C LEU A 232 -9.13 -36.36 12.17
N ASN A 233 -8.27 -37.30 12.56
CA ASN A 233 -8.55 -38.37 13.52
C ASN A 233 -8.11 -37.99 14.95
N LYS A 234 -6.96 -37.33 15.05
CA LYS A 234 -6.38 -36.77 16.28
C LYS A 234 -6.14 -35.26 16.08
N PRO A 235 -7.19 -34.44 16.15
CA PRO A 235 -7.13 -33.07 15.67
C PRO A 235 -6.05 -32.22 16.33
N THR A 236 -5.82 -32.35 17.64
CA THR A 236 -4.78 -31.59 18.34
C THR A 236 -3.38 -31.94 17.84
N GLU A 237 -3.05 -33.23 17.78
CA GLU A 237 -1.73 -33.73 17.37
C GLU A 237 -1.43 -33.37 15.91
N GLU A 238 -2.39 -33.61 15.01
CA GLU A 238 -2.24 -33.30 13.58
C GLU A 238 -2.11 -31.80 13.31
N ILE A 239 -2.83 -30.95 14.05
CA ILE A 239 -2.72 -29.49 13.92
C ILE A 239 -1.41 -28.97 14.52
N HIS A 240 -0.88 -29.57 15.59
CA HIS A 240 0.45 -29.21 16.10
C HIS A 240 1.53 -29.49 15.06
N LYS A 241 1.55 -30.69 14.48
CA LYS A 241 2.50 -31.04 13.41
C LYS A 241 2.38 -30.08 12.20
N ALA A 242 1.15 -29.74 11.81
CA ALA A 242 0.92 -28.75 10.75
C ALA A 242 1.48 -27.36 11.09
N LEU A 243 1.33 -26.94 12.35
CA LEU A 243 1.85 -25.65 12.83
C LEU A 243 3.38 -25.65 12.88
N GLU A 244 4.02 -26.72 13.35
CA GLU A 244 5.48 -26.85 13.38
C GLU A 244 6.09 -26.68 11.98
N ASN A 245 5.46 -27.28 10.96
CA ASN A 245 5.93 -27.20 9.57
C ASN A 245 5.74 -25.84 8.92
N VAL A 246 4.75 -25.04 9.34
CA VAL A 246 4.57 -23.67 8.82
C VAL A 246 5.32 -22.64 9.67
N MET A 247 5.69 -22.96 10.91
CA MET A 247 6.40 -22.08 11.83
C MET A 247 7.81 -21.69 11.37
N ILE A 248 8.44 -22.54 10.55
CA ILE A 248 9.74 -22.27 9.93
C ILE A 248 9.66 -21.20 8.82
N LEU A 249 8.46 -20.89 8.31
CA LEU A 249 8.26 -19.94 7.23
C LEU A 249 8.06 -18.51 7.75
N ARG A 250 8.50 -17.54 6.94
CA ARG A 250 8.16 -16.12 7.16
C ARG A 250 6.70 -15.84 6.79
N SER A 251 6.09 -14.86 7.45
CA SER A 251 4.69 -14.46 7.25
C SER A 251 4.38 -14.15 5.77
N GLU A 252 5.30 -13.51 5.05
CA GLU A 252 5.17 -13.22 3.62
C GLU A 252 5.07 -14.50 2.80
N LYS A 253 5.90 -15.50 3.11
CA LYS A 253 5.89 -16.77 2.39
C LYS A 253 4.61 -17.54 2.62
N ILE A 254 4.09 -17.53 3.84
CA ILE A 254 2.78 -18.12 4.18
C ILE A 254 1.68 -17.45 3.37
N TYR A 255 1.72 -16.12 3.24
CA TYR A 255 0.75 -15.36 2.46
C TYR A 255 0.84 -15.64 0.95
N GLU A 256 2.05 -15.77 0.38
CA GLU A 256 2.25 -16.18 -1.01
C GLU A 256 1.66 -17.56 -1.31
N ILE A 257 1.90 -18.53 -0.42
CA ILE A 257 1.31 -19.86 -0.54
C ILE A 257 -0.22 -19.74 -0.50
N TYR A 258 -0.75 -18.95 0.43
CA TYR A 258 -2.19 -18.70 0.52
C TYR A 258 -2.77 -18.09 -0.77
N THR A 259 -2.16 -17.06 -1.34
CA THR A 259 -2.67 -16.47 -2.59
C THR A 259 -2.54 -17.43 -3.77
N GLY A 260 -1.46 -18.21 -3.86
CA GLY A 260 -1.29 -19.21 -4.91
C GLY A 260 -2.39 -20.29 -4.90
N PHE A 261 -2.78 -20.77 -3.72
CA PHE A 261 -3.77 -21.84 -3.57
C PHE A 261 -5.24 -21.37 -3.51
N PHE A 262 -5.49 -20.23 -2.87
CA PHE A 262 -6.85 -19.79 -2.55
C PHE A 262 -7.37 -18.65 -3.44
N SER A 263 -6.51 -17.94 -4.19
CA SER A 263 -7.00 -16.94 -5.17
C SER A 263 -7.65 -17.58 -6.41
N SER A 264 -7.42 -18.87 -6.67
CA SER A 264 -7.99 -19.61 -7.81
C SER A 264 -9.30 -20.36 -7.47
N ASN A 265 -9.65 -20.51 -6.20
CA ASN A 265 -10.79 -21.31 -5.75
C ASN A 265 -11.87 -20.43 -5.08
N THR A 266 -12.83 -19.97 -5.87
CA THR A 266 -14.01 -19.20 -5.40
C THR A 266 -15.12 -20.08 -4.81
N LYS A 267 -14.93 -21.42 -4.76
CA LYS A 267 -15.93 -22.33 -4.20
C LYS A 267 -15.93 -22.24 -2.68
N SER A 268 -17.06 -21.79 -2.13
CA SER A 268 -17.35 -21.89 -0.71
C SER A 268 -17.47 -23.37 -0.33
N PHE A 269 -16.42 -23.92 0.30
CA PHE A 269 -16.49 -25.25 0.87
C PHE A 269 -17.22 -25.20 2.21
N SER A 270 -18.08 -26.19 2.45
CA SER A 270 -18.56 -26.49 3.79
C SER A 270 -17.37 -26.63 4.75
N LYS A 271 -17.47 -26.02 5.94
CA LYS A 271 -16.42 -26.06 6.96
C LYS A 271 -16.83 -26.96 8.12
N LYS A 272 -15.87 -27.71 8.64
CA LYS A 272 -15.99 -28.52 9.86
C LYS A 272 -15.12 -27.93 10.96
N GLY A 273 -15.70 -27.74 12.14
CA GLY A 273 -15.00 -27.28 13.33
C GLY A 273 -14.31 -28.42 14.07
N TYR A 274 -13.05 -28.19 14.46
CA TYR A 274 -12.24 -29.09 15.26
C TYR A 274 -11.79 -28.37 16.54
N GLN A 275 -12.23 -28.86 17.69
CA GLN A 275 -11.77 -28.33 18.97
C GLN A 275 -10.38 -28.87 19.29
N VAL A 276 -9.45 -27.96 19.58
CA VAL A 276 -8.04 -28.28 19.85
C VAL A 276 -7.49 -27.42 20.99
N THR A 277 -6.42 -27.90 21.61
CA THR A 277 -5.64 -27.15 22.60
C THR A 277 -4.33 -26.72 21.95
N LEU A 278 -4.02 -25.43 21.95
CA LEU A 278 -2.78 -24.88 21.37
C LEU A 278 -1.84 -24.38 22.47
N TYR A 279 -0.54 -24.64 22.31
CA TYR A 279 0.50 -24.11 23.20
C TYR A 279 0.76 -22.61 22.96
N SER A 280 1.37 -21.97 23.95
CA SER A 280 1.72 -20.54 23.90
C SER A 280 2.56 -20.18 22.67
N GLN A 281 3.52 -21.03 22.28
CA GLN A 281 4.32 -20.84 21.06
C GLN A 281 3.48 -20.81 19.78
N HIS A 282 2.47 -21.69 19.68
CA HIS A 282 1.56 -21.74 18.54
C HIS A 282 0.71 -20.47 18.48
N LEU A 283 0.18 -20.03 19.62
CA LEU A 283 -0.64 -18.82 19.71
C LEU A 283 0.17 -17.58 19.33
N SER A 284 1.40 -17.45 19.85
CA SER A 284 2.31 -16.36 19.51
C SER A 284 2.65 -16.33 18.01
N PHE A 285 2.94 -17.50 17.43
CA PHE A 285 3.18 -17.63 16.00
C PHE A 285 1.97 -17.19 15.17
N LEU A 286 0.79 -17.75 15.47
CA LEU A 286 -0.46 -17.45 14.77
C LEU A 286 -0.83 -15.97 14.87
N HIS A 287 -0.62 -15.39 16.04
CA HIS A 287 -0.84 -13.97 16.29
C HIS A 287 0.07 -13.11 15.42
N ARG A 288 1.38 -13.37 15.40
CA ARG A 288 2.33 -12.66 14.53
C ARG A 288 1.93 -12.73 13.07
N VAL A 289 1.64 -13.94 12.56
CA VAL A 289 1.24 -14.10 11.15
C VAL A 289 -0.06 -13.34 10.87
N ARG A 290 -1.02 -13.34 11.79
CA ARG A 290 -2.25 -12.55 11.66
C ARG A 290 -1.98 -11.05 11.55
N ILE A 291 -1.10 -10.50 12.38
CA ILE A 291 -0.71 -9.07 12.33
C ILE A 291 -0.10 -8.75 10.97
N ASP A 292 0.80 -9.60 10.50
CA ASP A 292 1.56 -9.35 9.28
C ASP A 292 0.70 -9.50 8.02
N THR A 293 -0.29 -10.40 8.03
CA THR A 293 -0.99 -10.87 6.82
C THR A 293 -2.51 -10.64 6.81
N GLY A 294 -3.12 -10.38 7.97
CA GLY A 294 -4.58 -10.42 8.12
C GLY A 294 -5.18 -11.83 8.01
N MET A 295 -4.36 -12.88 7.98
CA MET A 295 -4.85 -14.27 7.95
C MET A 295 -5.42 -14.67 9.31
N ASN A 296 -6.50 -15.44 9.29
CA ASN A 296 -7.02 -16.05 10.50
C ASN A 296 -6.32 -17.38 10.78
N MET A 297 -6.46 -17.84 12.02
CA MET A 297 -5.80 -19.06 12.49
C MET A 297 -6.17 -20.31 11.66
N SER A 298 -7.41 -20.42 11.19
CA SER A 298 -7.83 -21.58 10.39
C SER A 298 -7.20 -21.61 9.01
N GLU A 299 -6.99 -20.44 8.38
CA GLU A 299 -6.27 -20.33 7.11
C GLU A 299 -4.80 -20.74 7.29
N ILE A 300 -4.14 -20.25 8.35
CA ILE A 300 -2.73 -20.58 8.62
C ILE A 300 -2.56 -22.08 8.87
N VAL A 301 -3.43 -22.69 9.67
CA VAL A 301 -3.41 -24.16 9.90
C VAL A 301 -3.70 -24.92 8.61
N SER A 302 -4.60 -24.43 7.75
CA SER A 302 -4.88 -25.07 6.46
C SER A 302 -3.64 -25.13 5.56
N ILE A 303 -2.83 -24.06 5.56
CA ILE A 303 -1.54 -24.04 4.83
C ILE A 303 -0.60 -25.10 5.39
N GLY A 304 -0.43 -25.17 6.71
CA GLY A 304 0.41 -26.20 7.34
C GLY A 304 -0.02 -27.62 6.98
N LEU A 305 -1.34 -27.89 7.01
CA LEU A 305 -1.88 -29.21 6.63
C LEU A 305 -1.69 -29.54 5.15
N MET A 306 -1.68 -28.54 4.26
CA MET A 306 -1.40 -28.74 2.83
C MET A 306 0.06 -29.08 2.59
N LEU A 307 0.99 -28.42 3.29
CA LEU A 307 2.41 -28.71 3.18
C LEU A 307 2.71 -30.15 3.62
N ASN A 308 2.05 -30.64 4.68
CA ASN A 308 2.21 -32.01 5.18
C ASN A 308 1.74 -33.11 4.22
N LYS A 309 0.95 -32.79 3.19
CA LYS A 309 0.44 -33.78 2.22
C LYS A 309 1.31 -33.92 0.97
N ASN A 310 2.27 -33.02 0.80
CA ASN A 310 3.19 -33.01 -0.34
C ASN A 310 4.58 -33.58 0.03
N GLU A 311 4.72 -34.12 1.24
CA GLU A 311 5.83 -34.98 1.70
C GLU A 311 5.36 -36.43 1.72
#